data_AF-A0A0R3WHJ4-F1
#
_entry.id   AF-A0A0R3WHJ4-F1
#
_cell.length_a   1.000
_cell.length_b   1.000
_cell.length_c   1.000
_cell.angle_alpha   90.00
_cell.angle_beta   90.00
_cell.angle_gamma   90.00
#
_symmetry.space_group_name_H-M   'P 1'
#
loop_
_entity.id
_entity.type
_entity.pdbx_description
1 polymer ?
#
loop_
_entity_poly.entity_id
_entity_poly.type
_entity_poly.pdbx_seq_one_letter_code
_entity_poly.pdbx_strand_id
1 'polypeptide(L)'
;MPTSNSNSVSEEECDLRQCAEWLNRCRIIPDDHPTLMPDGCGLQLVQTLMDGVKLCNLLSTLTNGEVDPRKMKDFSPQTQQSPFLCFKNIRLFVKLCEDEFGIDKNFLIEPGDLYHAKNFGKVIELLSRLSRCSRAQLSGIPEDMHVTAESNYADMEEETNEIVYDTIVHGGKGSTTKYKWPLSKWLSSQELEEIFKYIEELHCIHRELLSNLSLAVSTTLAVVTLGEVFIKIRDRLLIYGGYCGHVQKAQTLVLEITKNDVEKRNKIQECQAQSDNYSKFHLTELLTVPMQRVLKYHLLLEQLCRLTDDDHPEKPELLTALDGMRELAQTINEVKRDLDTISAIDQIQARYAHILTSSNALLLC
;
A
#
# COMPACT_ATOMS: atom_id res chain seq x y z
N MET A 1 -30.35 -5.79 32.30
CA MET A 1 -29.15 -6.63 32.40
C MET A 1 -28.55 -6.70 31.00
N PRO A 2 -27.60 -5.83 30.63
CA PRO A 2 -26.93 -5.98 29.36
C PRO A 2 -25.87 -7.07 29.50
N THR A 3 -25.95 -8.07 28.64
CA THR A 3 -24.95 -9.12 28.47
C THR A 3 -23.70 -8.54 27.84
N SER A 4 -22.60 -8.70 28.54
CA SER A 4 -21.23 -8.42 28.10
C SER A 4 -20.93 -9.19 26.81
N ASN A 5 -20.48 -8.48 25.77
CA ASN A 5 -19.77 -9.08 24.66
C ASN A 5 -18.48 -8.28 24.42
N SER A 6 -17.53 -8.49 25.33
CA SER A 6 -16.11 -8.22 25.12
C SER A 6 -15.51 -9.50 24.55
N ASN A 7 -15.13 -9.50 23.27
CA ASN A 7 -14.08 -10.36 22.69
C ASN A 7 -14.04 -10.13 21.18
N SER A 8 -13.24 -9.15 20.76
CA SER A 8 -12.71 -9.03 19.41
C SER A 8 -11.31 -8.41 19.53
N VAL A 9 -10.44 -9.07 20.30
CA VAL A 9 -9.00 -8.95 20.06
C VAL A 9 -8.80 -9.50 18.66
N SER A 10 -8.30 -8.68 17.73
CA SER A 10 -8.23 -8.97 16.30
C SER A 10 -7.53 -10.31 16.05
N GLU A 11 -8.19 -11.21 15.32
CA GLU A 11 -7.72 -12.57 15.01
C GLU A 11 -6.29 -12.57 14.41
N GLU A 12 -5.89 -11.51 13.72
CA GLU A 12 -4.55 -11.30 13.12
C GLU A 12 -3.40 -11.23 14.13
N GLU A 13 -3.63 -10.64 15.31
CA GLU A 13 -2.62 -10.54 16.37
C GLU A 13 -2.40 -11.91 17.04
N CYS A 14 -3.42 -12.78 16.98
CA CYS A 14 -3.36 -14.15 17.47
C CYS A 14 -2.46 -15.04 16.60
N ASP A 15 -2.50 -14.89 15.27
CA ASP A 15 -1.72 -15.73 14.33
C ASP A 15 -0.22 -15.45 14.40
N LEU A 16 0.18 -14.16 14.47
CA LEU A 16 1.58 -13.77 14.63
C LEU A 16 2.16 -14.23 15.96
N ARG A 17 1.36 -14.16 17.03
CA ARG A 17 1.76 -14.63 18.36
C ARG A 17 1.96 -16.15 18.39
N GLN A 18 1.03 -16.91 17.81
CA GLN A 18 1.18 -18.37 17.65
C GLN A 18 2.44 -18.72 16.83
N CYS A 19 2.72 -17.97 15.76
CA CYS A 19 3.94 -18.15 14.97
C CYS A 19 5.20 -17.88 15.80
N ALA A 20 5.22 -16.80 16.59
CA ALA A 20 6.33 -16.47 17.49
C ALA A 20 6.56 -17.57 18.54
N GLU A 21 5.49 -18.07 19.17
CA GLU A 21 5.57 -19.14 20.16
C GLU A 21 6.16 -20.43 19.56
N TRP A 22 5.77 -20.78 18.34
CA TRP A 22 6.34 -21.93 17.65
C TRP A 22 7.83 -21.71 17.32
N LEU A 23 8.20 -20.54 16.79
CA LEU A 23 9.60 -20.21 16.49
C LEU A 23 10.49 -20.16 17.74
N ASN A 24 9.92 -19.77 18.88
CA ASN A 24 10.58 -19.80 20.18
C ASN A 24 10.86 -21.24 20.62
N ARG A 25 9.90 -22.16 20.48
CA ARG A 25 10.09 -23.59 20.72
C ARG A 25 11.14 -24.21 19.80
N CYS A 26 11.19 -23.76 18.54
CA CYS A 26 12.27 -24.10 17.60
C CYS A 26 13.63 -23.44 17.95
N ARG A 27 13.71 -22.68 19.05
CA ARG A 27 14.91 -21.96 19.52
C ARG A 27 15.48 -20.97 18.49
N ILE A 28 14.61 -20.41 17.64
CA ILE A 28 14.99 -19.45 16.59
C ILE A 28 14.96 -18.02 17.12
N ILE A 29 13.96 -17.72 17.94
CA ILE A 29 13.81 -16.45 18.66
C ILE A 29 13.94 -16.69 20.17
N PRO A 30 14.46 -15.72 20.94
CA PRO A 30 14.66 -15.86 22.39
C PRO A 30 13.33 -15.74 23.18
N ASP A 31 13.33 -16.15 24.44
CA ASP A 31 12.14 -16.15 25.32
C ASP A 31 11.67 -14.74 25.69
N ASP A 32 12.58 -13.76 25.65
CA ASP A 32 12.33 -12.34 25.90
C ASP A 32 11.98 -11.56 24.61
N HIS A 33 11.69 -12.28 23.51
CA HIS A 33 11.36 -11.63 22.25
C HIS A 33 10.08 -10.79 22.39
N PRO A 34 10.07 -9.51 21.95
CA PRO A 34 8.95 -8.60 22.17
C PRO A 34 7.59 -9.15 21.75
N THR A 35 7.50 -9.91 20.66
CA THR A 35 6.23 -10.52 20.18
C THR A 35 5.63 -11.58 21.13
N LEU A 36 6.38 -12.10 22.11
CA LEU A 36 5.87 -13.04 23.12
C LEU A 36 5.29 -12.32 24.35
N MET A 37 5.54 -11.01 24.47
CA MET A 37 5.10 -10.22 25.62
C MET A 37 3.60 -9.89 25.53
N PRO A 38 2.90 -9.70 26.67
CA PRO A 38 1.46 -9.42 26.69
C PRO A 38 1.03 -8.13 25.95
N ASP A 39 1.95 -7.17 25.84
CA ASP A 39 1.86 -5.88 25.16
C ASP A 39 2.73 -5.83 23.87
N GLY A 40 3.21 -6.99 23.45
CA GLY A 40 4.17 -7.17 22.37
C GLY A 40 3.60 -7.00 20.96
N CYS A 41 4.26 -6.20 20.12
CA CYS A 41 3.86 -6.03 18.73
C CYS A 41 4.31 -7.20 17.83
N GLY A 42 3.40 -7.73 17.02
CA GLY A 42 3.66 -8.75 16.00
C GLY A 42 4.65 -8.33 14.90
N LEU A 43 4.80 -7.02 14.65
CA LEU A 43 5.72 -6.47 13.64
C LEU A 43 7.20 -6.75 13.97
N GLN A 44 7.54 -6.93 15.25
CA GLN A 44 8.90 -7.26 15.64
C GLN A 44 9.32 -8.66 15.13
N LEU A 45 8.36 -9.58 15.03
CA LEU A 45 8.60 -10.91 14.47
C LEU A 45 8.94 -10.83 12.98
N VAL A 46 8.24 -9.98 12.23
CA VAL A 46 8.51 -9.73 10.81
C VAL A 46 9.95 -9.24 10.63
N GLN A 47 10.37 -8.29 11.46
CA GLN A 47 11.74 -7.75 11.43
C GLN A 47 12.80 -8.83 11.69
N THR A 48 12.54 -9.71 12.65
CA THR A 48 13.44 -10.81 13.02
C THR A 48 13.60 -11.85 11.90
N LEU A 49 12.59 -12.03 11.04
CA LEU A 49 12.61 -13.04 9.96
C LEU A 49 13.02 -12.46 8.59
N MET A 50 12.98 -11.14 8.43
CA MET A 50 13.09 -10.43 7.14
C MET A 50 14.40 -10.68 6.37
N ASP A 51 15.49 -10.99 7.07
CA ASP A 51 16.80 -11.23 6.45
C ASP A 51 17.00 -12.68 5.97
N GLY A 52 16.01 -13.55 6.22
CA GLY A 52 16.01 -14.97 5.88
C GLY A 52 17.00 -15.81 6.69
N VAL A 53 17.84 -15.23 7.54
CA VAL A 53 18.88 -15.96 8.31
C VAL A 53 18.22 -16.88 9.32
N LYS A 54 17.26 -16.35 10.08
CA LYS A 54 16.50 -17.10 11.09
C LYS A 54 15.68 -18.23 10.47
N LEU A 55 15.11 -18.01 9.29
CA LEU A 55 14.38 -19.03 8.54
C LEU A 55 15.29 -20.13 8.01
N CYS A 56 16.48 -19.79 7.50
CA CYS A 56 17.47 -20.81 7.13
C CYS A 56 17.94 -21.62 8.35
N ASN A 57 18.12 -20.98 9.50
CA ASN A 57 18.49 -21.68 10.74
C ASN A 57 17.37 -22.62 11.23
N LEU A 58 16.11 -22.22 11.06
CA LEU A 58 14.95 -23.04 11.35
C LEU A 58 15.01 -24.40 10.63
N LEU A 59 15.33 -24.41 9.34
CA LEU A 59 15.43 -25.67 8.58
C LEU A 59 16.46 -26.62 9.19
N SER A 60 17.59 -26.09 9.65
CA SER A 60 18.62 -26.89 10.30
C SER A 60 18.15 -27.50 11.62
N THR A 61 17.42 -26.74 12.42
CA THR A 61 16.79 -27.25 13.65
C THR A 61 15.77 -28.33 13.35
N LEU A 62 14.90 -28.12 12.35
CA LEU A 62 13.83 -29.06 12.00
C LEU A 62 14.36 -30.40 11.46
N THR A 63 15.55 -30.41 10.84
CA THR A 63 16.18 -31.64 10.36
C THR A 63 17.22 -32.21 11.33
N ASN A 64 17.30 -31.73 12.58
CA ASN A 64 18.36 -32.11 13.54
C ASN A 64 19.79 -31.98 12.96
N GLY A 65 20.00 -31.00 12.06
CA GLY A 65 21.28 -30.73 11.41
C GLY A 65 21.59 -31.53 10.13
N GLU A 66 20.69 -32.39 9.62
CA GLU A 66 20.91 -33.07 8.34
C GLU A 66 21.02 -32.09 7.17
N VAL A 67 20.10 -31.12 7.10
CA VAL A 67 20.13 -30.01 6.15
C VAL A 67 20.67 -28.80 6.89
N ASP A 68 21.86 -28.34 6.54
CA ASP A 68 22.46 -27.15 7.16
C ASP A 68 22.70 -26.06 6.11
N PRO A 69 21.73 -25.14 5.93
CA PRO A 69 21.86 -24.04 4.97
C PRO A 69 23.09 -23.19 5.22
N ARG A 70 23.59 -23.14 6.47
CA ARG A 70 24.78 -22.36 6.84
C ARG A 70 26.07 -22.85 6.19
N LYS A 71 26.09 -24.10 5.73
CA LYS A 71 27.22 -24.71 5.00
C LYS A 71 27.12 -24.53 3.49
N MET A 72 26.00 -24.00 2.98
CA MET A 72 25.77 -23.82 1.55
C MET A 72 26.39 -22.50 1.07
N LYS A 73 26.95 -22.49 -0.14
CA LYS A 73 27.57 -21.30 -0.75
C LYS A 73 26.61 -20.11 -0.91
N ASP A 74 25.31 -20.39 -0.90
CA ASP A 74 24.29 -19.38 -1.12
C ASP A 74 23.77 -18.71 0.14
N PHE A 75 24.20 -19.15 1.31
CA PHE A 75 23.83 -18.56 2.59
C PHE A 75 24.78 -17.44 3.01
N SER A 76 24.20 -16.38 3.58
CA SER A 76 24.91 -15.21 4.08
C SER A 76 24.53 -14.94 5.54
N PRO A 77 25.40 -15.22 6.54
CA PRO A 77 25.08 -15.08 7.96
C PRO A 77 24.98 -13.62 8.44
N GLN A 78 25.61 -12.70 7.72
CA GLN A 78 25.64 -11.27 8.02
C GLN A 78 25.21 -10.54 6.76
N THR A 79 23.93 -10.24 6.67
CA THR A 79 23.36 -9.58 5.49
C THR A 79 23.69 -8.09 5.47
N GLN A 80 24.03 -7.47 6.62
CA GLN A 80 24.25 -6.03 6.78
C GLN A 80 23.15 -5.21 6.08
N GLN A 81 21.93 -5.76 6.10
CA GLN A 81 20.73 -5.25 5.42
C GLN A 81 20.81 -5.08 3.90
N SER A 82 21.80 -5.67 3.26
CA SER A 82 21.86 -5.73 1.80
C SER A 82 20.61 -6.44 1.26
N PRO A 83 19.75 -5.76 0.47
CA PRO A 83 18.57 -6.38 -0.10
C PRO A 83 18.91 -7.63 -0.92
N PHE A 84 20.07 -7.60 -1.60
CA PHE A 84 20.58 -8.72 -2.38
C PHE A 84 20.87 -9.95 -1.51
N LEU A 85 21.54 -9.78 -0.37
CA LEU A 85 21.89 -10.88 0.53
C LEU A 85 20.66 -11.43 1.26
N CYS A 86 19.73 -10.57 1.68
CA CYS A 86 18.47 -11.00 2.27
C CYS A 86 17.64 -11.82 1.26
N PHE A 87 17.48 -11.32 0.03
CA PHE A 87 16.79 -12.06 -1.04
C PHE A 87 17.47 -13.40 -1.33
N LYS A 88 18.80 -13.45 -1.28
CA LYS A 88 19.56 -14.69 -1.49
C LYS A 88 19.24 -15.74 -0.42
N ASN A 89 19.24 -15.34 0.85
CA ASN A 89 18.86 -16.22 1.97
C ASN A 89 17.41 -16.69 1.88
N ILE A 90 16.47 -15.78 1.57
CA ILE A 90 15.05 -16.15 1.47
C ILE A 90 14.82 -17.11 0.31
N ARG A 91 15.45 -16.89 -0.85
CA ARG A 91 15.39 -17.85 -1.97
C ARG A 91 15.95 -19.20 -1.59
N LEU A 92 17.05 -19.24 -0.83
CA LEU A 92 17.63 -20.48 -0.34
C LEU A 92 16.66 -21.21 0.60
N PHE A 93 16.04 -20.50 1.54
CA PHE A 93 15.00 -21.05 2.41
C PHE A 93 13.84 -21.64 1.62
N VAL A 94 13.25 -20.87 0.70
CA VAL A 94 12.10 -21.31 -0.12
C VAL A 94 12.46 -22.54 -0.95
N LYS A 95 13.64 -22.54 -1.58
CA LYS A 95 14.12 -23.68 -2.35
C LYS A 95 14.24 -24.93 -1.50
N LEU A 96 14.77 -24.82 -0.28
CA LEU A 96 14.91 -25.97 0.61
C LEU A 96 13.57 -26.45 1.16
N CYS A 97 12.60 -25.55 1.39
CA CYS A 97 11.22 -25.93 1.71
C CYS A 97 10.59 -26.79 0.61
N GLU A 98 10.87 -26.48 -0.65
CA GLU A 98 10.44 -27.30 -1.80
C GLU A 98 11.21 -28.64 -1.85
N ASP A 99 12.54 -28.57 -1.92
CA ASP A 99 13.41 -29.71 -2.22
C ASP A 99 13.48 -30.74 -1.08
N GLU A 100 13.56 -30.29 0.18
CA GLU A 100 13.85 -31.16 1.33
C GLU A 100 12.62 -31.46 2.20
N PHE A 101 11.63 -30.56 2.20
CA PHE A 101 10.42 -30.66 3.03
C PHE A 101 9.16 -30.94 2.21
N GLY A 102 9.25 -30.98 0.88
CA GLY A 102 8.16 -31.39 -0.01
C GLY A 102 6.98 -30.44 0.00
N ILE A 103 7.20 -29.15 0.29
CA ILE A 103 6.12 -28.16 0.30
C ILE A 103 5.70 -27.84 -1.14
N ASP A 104 4.39 -27.91 -1.39
CA ASP A 104 3.82 -27.64 -2.71
C ASP A 104 4.04 -26.18 -3.15
N LYS A 105 4.37 -26.00 -4.43
CA LYS A 105 4.71 -24.71 -5.06
C LYS A 105 3.67 -23.62 -4.82
N ASN A 106 2.38 -23.98 -4.69
CA ASN A 106 1.30 -23.03 -4.45
C ASN A 106 1.42 -22.31 -3.10
N PHE A 107 2.14 -22.89 -2.15
CA PHE A 107 2.31 -22.36 -0.79
C PHE A 107 3.68 -21.75 -0.54
N LEU A 108 4.59 -21.82 -1.52
CA LEU A 108 5.89 -21.18 -1.45
C LEU A 108 5.75 -19.65 -1.55
N ILE A 109 6.57 -18.94 -0.77
CA ILE A 109 6.62 -17.48 -0.76
C ILE A 109 7.62 -16.96 -1.79
N GLU A 110 7.37 -15.77 -2.31
CA GLU A 110 8.39 -14.99 -3.00
C GLU A 110 9.25 -14.22 -1.99
N PRO A 111 10.52 -13.89 -2.30
CA PRO A 111 11.35 -13.09 -1.39
C PRO A 111 10.74 -11.73 -1.03
N GLY A 112 9.91 -11.17 -1.93
CA GLY A 112 9.21 -9.92 -1.68
C GLY A 112 8.09 -10.02 -0.63
N ASP A 113 7.49 -11.21 -0.46
CA ASP A 113 6.41 -11.45 0.50
C ASP A 113 6.91 -11.28 1.95
N LEU A 114 8.16 -11.67 2.19
CA LEU A 114 8.83 -11.58 3.48
C LEU A 114 9.68 -10.30 3.62
N TYR A 115 10.58 -10.02 2.67
CA TYR A 115 11.53 -8.91 2.83
C TYR A 115 10.85 -7.54 2.87
N HIS A 116 9.76 -7.35 2.12
CA HIS A 116 8.98 -6.12 2.14
C HIS A 116 7.70 -6.27 2.98
N ALA A 117 7.55 -7.39 3.69
CA ALA A 117 6.33 -7.75 4.43
C ALA A 117 5.03 -7.67 3.62
N LYS A 118 5.10 -7.82 2.29
CA LYS A 118 3.95 -7.63 1.38
C LYS A 118 2.82 -8.63 1.61
N ASN A 119 3.17 -9.88 1.90
CA ASN A 119 2.22 -10.98 2.06
C ASN A 119 2.67 -11.85 3.23
N PHE A 120 2.85 -11.23 4.41
CA PHE A 120 3.38 -11.96 5.57
C PHE A 120 2.43 -13.08 6.04
N GLY A 121 1.12 -12.97 5.81
CA GLY A 121 0.17 -14.07 6.01
C GLY A 121 0.55 -15.34 5.23
N LYS A 122 1.08 -15.20 4.00
CA LYS A 122 1.59 -16.33 3.21
C LYS A 122 2.85 -16.95 3.83
N VAL A 123 3.68 -16.14 4.49
CA VAL A 123 4.85 -16.60 5.26
C VAL A 123 4.39 -17.42 6.47
N ILE A 124 3.38 -16.93 7.20
CA ILE A 124 2.80 -17.64 8.34
C ILE A 124 2.18 -18.96 7.87
N GLU A 125 1.45 -18.98 6.76
CA GLU A 125 0.88 -20.21 6.18
C GLU A 125 1.97 -21.21 5.76
N LEU A 126 3.05 -20.73 5.14
CA LEU A 126 4.20 -21.57 4.80
C LEU A 126 4.84 -22.19 6.05
N LEU A 127 5.04 -21.39 7.10
CA LEU A 127 5.59 -21.86 8.39
C LEU A 127 4.65 -22.81 9.11
N SER A 128 3.34 -22.55 9.05
CA SER A 128 2.29 -23.45 9.53
C SER A 128 2.45 -24.82 8.88
N ARG A 129 2.52 -24.89 7.56
CA ARG A 129 2.71 -26.17 6.84
C ARG A 129 4.05 -26.81 7.09
N LEU A 130 5.10 -26.01 7.21
CA LEU A 130 6.43 -26.50 7.55
C LEU A 130 6.44 -27.17 8.93
N SER A 131 5.68 -26.65 9.90
CA SER A 131 5.56 -27.27 11.23
C SER A 131 4.85 -28.63 11.19
N ARG A 132 3.94 -28.83 10.25
CA ARG A 132 3.09 -30.02 10.09
C ARG A 132 3.66 -31.07 9.16
N CYS A 133 4.77 -30.79 8.48
CA CYS A 133 5.33 -31.73 7.53
C CYS A 133 6.00 -32.90 8.26
N SER A 134 5.93 -34.09 7.66
CA SER A 134 6.42 -35.33 8.29
C SER A 134 7.91 -35.26 8.63
N ARG A 135 8.69 -34.49 7.88
CA ARG A 135 10.12 -34.33 8.13
C ARG A 135 10.40 -33.44 9.34
N ALA A 136 9.63 -32.37 9.55
CA ALA A 136 9.74 -31.51 10.73
C ALA A 136 9.28 -32.24 12.00
N GLN A 137 8.29 -33.12 11.91
CA GLN A 137 7.82 -33.93 13.05
C GLN A 137 8.90 -34.85 13.64
N LEU A 138 9.91 -35.24 12.85
CA LEU A 138 11.05 -36.03 13.32
C LEU A 138 11.95 -35.27 14.32
N SER A 139 11.82 -33.94 14.40
CA SER A 139 12.51 -33.12 15.41
C SER A 139 11.91 -33.25 16.82
N GLY A 140 10.69 -33.79 16.95
CA GLY A 140 9.99 -33.91 18.23
C GLY A 140 9.36 -32.60 18.74
N ILE A 141 9.29 -31.56 17.91
CA ILE A 141 8.65 -30.28 18.24
C ILE A 141 7.11 -30.39 18.04
N PRO A 142 6.27 -30.01 19.01
CA PRO A 142 4.80 -30.12 18.92
C PRO A 142 4.15 -29.33 17.77
N GLU A 143 3.07 -29.88 17.20
CA GLU A 143 2.31 -29.38 16.04
C GLU A 143 1.19 -28.41 16.47
N ASP A 144 1.54 -27.28 17.08
CA ASP A 144 0.52 -26.40 17.68
C ASP A 144 0.21 -25.16 16.84
N MET A 145 0.77 -25.06 15.63
CA MET A 145 0.50 -23.96 14.69
C MET A 145 -0.71 -24.32 13.82
N HIS A 146 -1.91 -23.95 14.27
CA HIS A 146 -3.17 -24.20 13.59
C HIS A 146 -3.78 -22.91 13.04
N VAL A 147 -3.18 -22.40 11.96
CA VAL A 147 -3.79 -21.31 11.19
C VAL A 147 -4.73 -21.94 10.17
N THR A 148 -6.03 -21.65 10.26
CA THR A 148 -7.00 -21.99 9.21
C THR A 148 -6.92 -20.91 8.14
N ALA A 149 -6.66 -21.30 6.89
CA ALA A 149 -6.57 -20.43 5.72
C ALA A 149 -7.89 -19.70 5.35
N GLU A 150 -8.77 -19.46 6.33
CA GLU A 150 -10.02 -18.70 6.22
C GLU A 150 -9.89 -17.25 6.68
N SER A 151 -8.76 -16.84 7.29
CA SER A 151 -8.43 -15.42 7.37
C SER A 151 -8.00 -14.95 5.98
N ASN A 152 -8.98 -14.47 5.21
CA ASN A 152 -8.75 -13.67 4.02
C ASN A 152 -7.94 -12.43 4.43
N TYR A 153 -6.61 -12.52 4.38
CA TYR A 153 -5.67 -11.39 4.48
C TYR A 153 -5.78 -10.41 3.29
N ALA A 154 -6.87 -10.49 2.54
CA ALA A 154 -7.14 -9.77 1.32
C ALA A 154 -8.48 -9.02 1.40
N ASP A 155 -8.87 -8.51 2.58
CA ASP A 155 -9.95 -7.52 2.65
C ASP A 155 -9.39 -6.10 2.51
N MET A 156 -9.08 -5.83 1.24
CA MET A 156 -9.40 -4.60 0.51
C MET A 156 -9.92 -3.42 1.35
N GLU A 157 -9.03 -2.58 1.87
CA GLU A 157 -9.30 -1.13 1.92
C GLU A 157 -8.07 -0.22 2.02
N GLU A 158 -6.86 -0.79 2.18
CA GLU A 158 -5.63 0.00 2.31
C GLU A 158 -4.61 -0.18 1.17
N GLU A 159 -4.67 -1.28 0.41
CA GLU A 159 -3.95 -1.44 -0.87
C GLU A 159 -4.53 -0.57 -2.00
N THR A 160 -5.74 -0.03 -1.83
CA THR A 160 -6.50 0.62 -2.90
C THR A 160 -5.90 1.95 -3.36
N ASN A 161 -5.02 2.61 -2.61
CA ASN A 161 -4.59 3.99 -2.95
C ASN A 161 -3.23 4.09 -3.65
N GLU A 162 -2.25 3.25 -3.31
CA GLU A 162 -0.95 3.18 -4.01
C GLU A 162 -1.10 2.48 -5.36
N ILE A 163 -1.87 1.39 -5.41
CA ILE A 163 -2.03 0.58 -6.61
C ILE A 163 -3.00 1.26 -7.63
N VAL A 164 -3.78 2.28 -7.23
CA VAL A 164 -4.57 3.08 -8.19
C VAL A 164 -3.69 3.97 -9.05
N TYR A 165 -2.61 4.54 -8.51
CA TYR A 165 -1.66 5.27 -9.34
C TYR A 165 -0.83 4.32 -10.22
N ASP A 166 -0.34 3.20 -9.67
CA ASP A 166 0.29 2.11 -10.45
C ASP A 166 -0.67 1.66 -11.58
N THR A 167 -1.97 1.64 -11.33
CA THR A 167 -2.97 1.31 -12.36
C THR A 167 -3.23 2.41 -13.38
N ILE A 168 -3.37 3.67 -12.95
CA ILE A 168 -3.64 4.80 -13.85
C ILE A 168 -2.39 5.12 -14.69
N VAL A 169 -1.19 4.91 -14.13
CA VAL A 169 0.06 5.40 -14.73
C VAL A 169 1.14 4.31 -14.89
N HIS A 170 1.40 3.40 -13.93
CA HIS A 170 2.54 2.47 -14.01
C HIS A 170 2.21 1.03 -13.60
N GLY A 171 1.99 0.10 -14.53
CA GLY A 171 1.87 -1.31 -14.16
C GLY A 171 3.11 -1.80 -13.38
N GLY A 172 2.85 -2.53 -12.29
CA GLY A 172 3.86 -3.22 -11.50
C GLY A 172 4.95 -3.90 -12.34
N LYS A 173 6.21 -3.66 -11.98
CA LYS A 173 7.43 -4.36 -12.41
C LYS A 173 7.41 -4.91 -13.84
N GLY A 174 7.32 -4.02 -14.82
CA GLY A 174 7.51 -4.35 -16.23
C GLY A 174 6.97 -3.26 -17.14
N SER A 175 7.68 -2.12 -17.20
CA SER A 175 7.56 -1.02 -18.17
C SER A 175 6.46 -1.13 -19.27
N THR A 176 5.18 -1.03 -18.89
CA THR A 176 4.09 -0.58 -19.76
C THR A 176 3.06 0.18 -18.92
N THR A 177 3.06 1.50 -19.09
CA THR A 177 1.96 2.45 -18.84
C THR A 177 0.60 1.88 -19.28
N LYS A 178 -0.42 1.86 -18.41
CA LYS A 178 -1.71 1.18 -18.68
C LYS A 178 -2.84 2.08 -19.24
N TYR A 179 -2.91 3.36 -18.90
CA TYR A 179 -3.90 4.30 -19.47
C TYR A 179 -3.27 5.42 -20.30
N LYS A 180 -2.48 6.34 -19.71
CA LYS A 180 -2.04 7.58 -20.39
C LYS A 180 -1.32 7.33 -21.73
N TRP A 181 -0.40 6.37 -21.79
CA TRP A 181 0.36 6.11 -23.02
C TRP A 181 -0.37 5.19 -24.01
N PRO A 182 -1.07 4.10 -23.63
CA PRO A 182 -1.91 3.36 -24.57
C PRO A 182 -2.96 4.24 -25.23
N LEU A 183 -3.58 5.16 -24.45
CA LEU A 183 -4.55 6.12 -24.96
C LEU A 183 -3.92 7.25 -25.76
N SER A 184 -2.61 7.47 -25.69
CA SER A 184 -1.93 8.57 -26.41
C SER A 184 -2.05 8.50 -27.93
N LYS A 185 -2.31 7.30 -28.47
CA LYS A 185 -2.53 7.06 -29.90
C LYS A 185 -3.99 7.29 -30.35
N TRP A 186 -4.92 7.39 -29.40
CA TRP A 186 -6.36 7.37 -29.67
C TRP A 186 -7.05 8.64 -29.20
N LEU A 187 -6.54 9.25 -28.13
CA LEU A 187 -6.99 10.54 -27.62
C LEU A 187 -6.09 11.64 -28.16
N SER A 188 -6.68 12.79 -28.44
CA SER A 188 -5.94 14.00 -28.80
C SER A 188 -5.10 14.48 -27.62
N SER A 189 -4.06 15.27 -27.91
CA SER A 189 -3.21 15.87 -26.87
C SER A 189 -4.03 16.70 -25.87
N GLN A 190 -5.04 17.42 -26.34
CA GLN A 190 -5.93 18.22 -25.49
C GLN A 190 -6.78 17.33 -24.56
N GLU A 191 -7.32 16.22 -25.08
CA GLU A 191 -8.10 15.27 -24.25
C GLU A 191 -7.22 14.61 -23.18
N LEU A 192 -5.99 14.22 -23.52
CA LEU A 192 -5.05 13.63 -22.56
C LEU A 192 -4.62 14.61 -21.48
N GLU A 193 -4.32 15.85 -21.87
CA GLU A 193 -3.96 16.91 -20.94
C GLU A 193 -5.12 17.20 -20.00
N GLU A 194 -6.35 17.27 -20.52
CA GLU A 194 -7.53 17.49 -19.69
C GLU A 194 -7.81 16.31 -18.75
N ILE A 195 -7.64 15.05 -19.17
CA ILE A 195 -7.91 13.88 -18.32
C ILE A 195 -6.83 13.68 -17.24
N PHE A 196 -5.55 13.88 -17.58
CA PHE A 196 -4.42 13.51 -16.71
C PHE A 196 -3.63 14.70 -16.14
N LYS A 197 -4.10 15.94 -16.30
CA LYS A 197 -3.41 17.20 -15.98
C LYS A 197 -2.52 17.17 -14.73
N TYR A 198 -3.09 16.83 -13.58
CA TYR A 198 -2.40 16.86 -12.28
C TYR A 198 -1.83 15.51 -11.85
N ILE A 199 -2.13 14.44 -12.58
CA ILE A 199 -1.84 13.06 -12.17
C ILE A 199 -0.32 12.81 -12.11
N GLU A 200 0.45 13.37 -13.06
CA GLU A 200 1.91 13.22 -13.07
C GLU A 200 2.60 13.91 -11.90
N GLU A 201 2.16 15.14 -11.59
CA GLU A 201 2.74 15.92 -10.49
C GLU A 201 2.38 15.31 -9.13
N LEU A 202 1.11 14.91 -8.95
CA LEU A 202 0.67 14.19 -7.76
C LEU A 202 1.53 12.96 -7.48
N HIS A 203 1.93 12.21 -8.51
CA HIS A 203 2.81 11.07 -8.31
C HIS A 203 4.23 11.42 -7.95
N CYS A 204 4.80 12.46 -8.56
CA CYS A 204 6.12 12.91 -8.16
C CYS A 204 6.14 13.21 -6.65
N ILE A 205 5.10 13.89 -6.17
CA ILE A 205 4.89 14.19 -4.75
C ILE A 205 4.74 12.90 -3.92
N HIS A 206 3.87 11.97 -4.34
CA HIS A 206 3.62 10.73 -3.59
C HIS A 206 4.79 9.74 -3.60
N ARG A 207 5.59 9.70 -4.67
CA ARG A 207 6.83 8.92 -4.71
C ARG A 207 7.86 9.44 -3.72
N GLU A 208 7.97 10.76 -3.63
CA GLU A 208 8.83 11.38 -2.62
C GLU A 208 8.31 11.12 -1.21
N LEU A 209 7.00 11.26 -1.00
CA LEU A 209 6.37 10.94 0.28
C LEU A 209 6.64 9.48 0.68
N LEU A 210 6.41 8.52 -0.23
CA LEU A 210 6.68 7.11 0.02
C LEU A 210 8.16 6.86 0.32
N SER A 211 9.07 7.47 -0.45
CA SER A 211 10.51 7.35 -0.22
C SER A 211 10.88 7.85 1.17
N ASN A 212 10.36 9.01 1.58
CA ASN A 212 10.64 9.62 2.87
C ASN A 212 9.99 8.84 4.03
N LEU A 213 8.77 8.32 3.86
CA LEU A 213 8.13 7.42 4.84
C LEU A 213 8.91 6.12 4.99
N SER A 214 9.42 5.55 3.89
CA SER A 214 10.25 4.35 3.92
C SER A 214 11.55 4.59 4.69
N LEU A 215 12.14 5.78 4.57
CA LEU A 215 13.30 6.20 5.36
C LEU A 215 12.95 6.41 6.84
N ALA A 216 11.81 7.04 7.14
CA ALA A 216 11.38 7.30 8.51
C ALA A 216 11.07 6.00 9.29
N VAL A 217 10.50 5.00 8.63
CA VAL A 217 10.18 3.69 9.25
C VAL A 217 11.39 2.74 9.20
N SER A 218 12.47 3.10 8.49
CA SER A 218 13.67 2.27 8.42
C SER A 218 14.43 2.29 9.74
N THR A 219 14.54 1.14 10.39
CA THR A 219 15.31 0.99 11.65
C THR A 219 16.81 1.20 11.52
N THR A 220 17.33 1.44 10.32
CA THR A 220 18.77 1.58 10.06
C THR A 220 19.18 2.76 9.22
N LEU A 221 18.23 3.41 8.56
CA LEU A 221 18.42 4.65 7.83
C LEU A 221 17.44 5.73 8.27
N ALA A 222 16.86 5.60 9.48
CA ALA A 222 16.04 6.65 10.11
C ALA A 222 16.85 7.93 10.29
N VAL A 223 16.82 8.77 9.25
CA VAL A 223 17.43 10.11 9.20
C VAL A 223 16.37 11.21 9.33
N VAL A 224 15.10 10.84 9.30
CA VAL A 224 13.91 11.70 9.42
C VAL A 224 12.87 10.97 10.26
N THR A 225 12.07 11.70 11.04
CA THR A 225 10.96 11.14 11.82
C THR A 225 9.69 11.08 10.97
N LEU A 226 8.67 10.32 11.41
CA LEU A 226 7.38 10.28 10.71
C LEU A 226 6.69 11.66 10.66
N GLY A 227 6.73 12.40 11.77
CA GLY A 227 6.16 13.73 11.85
C GLY A 227 6.83 14.71 10.88
N GLU A 228 8.16 14.71 10.82
CA GLU A 228 8.93 15.59 9.93
C GLU A 228 8.59 15.36 8.45
N VAL A 229 8.37 14.10 8.04
CA VAL A 229 8.00 13.76 6.66
C VAL A 229 6.67 14.43 6.26
N PHE A 230 5.65 14.36 7.12
CA PHE A 230 4.36 14.96 6.86
C PHE A 230 4.40 16.50 6.91
N ILE A 231 5.19 17.08 7.82
CA ILE A 231 5.39 18.53 7.88
C ILE A 231 6.02 19.04 6.58
N LYS A 232 7.07 18.37 6.07
CA LYS A 232 7.78 18.78 4.84
C LYS A 232 6.93 18.63 3.58
N ILE A 233 6.09 17.60 3.48
CA ILE A 233 5.30 17.35 2.26
C ILE A 233 4.04 18.21 2.18
N ARG A 234 3.55 18.74 3.31
CA ARG A 234 2.25 19.42 3.45
C ARG A 234 1.98 20.42 2.33
N ASP A 235 2.87 21.39 2.11
CA ASP A 235 2.63 22.48 1.15
C ASP A 235 2.61 21.98 -0.30
N ARG A 236 3.35 20.90 -0.59
CA ARG A 236 3.34 20.27 -1.92
C ARG A 236 2.01 19.58 -2.19
N LEU A 237 1.31 19.10 -1.16
CA LEU A 237 -0.03 18.53 -1.29
C LEU A 237 -1.11 19.60 -1.58
N LEU A 238 -0.82 20.90 -1.53
CA LEU A 238 -1.81 21.94 -1.88
C LEU A 238 -2.29 21.87 -3.33
N ILE A 239 -1.53 21.21 -4.22
CA ILE A 239 -1.95 20.89 -5.59
C ILE A 239 -3.30 20.15 -5.64
N TYR A 240 -3.67 19.44 -4.57
CA TYR A 240 -4.97 18.79 -4.46
C TYR A 240 -6.15 19.77 -4.56
N GLY A 241 -5.98 21.04 -4.20
CA GLY A 241 -7.02 22.05 -4.43
C GLY A 241 -7.35 22.20 -5.92
N GLY A 242 -6.33 22.32 -6.77
CA GLY A 242 -6.47 22.36 -8.22
C GLY A 242 -7.00 21.05 -8.81
N TYR A 243 -6.53 19.91 -8.29
CA TYR A 243 -7.02 18.60 -8.72
C TYR A 243 -8.51 18.40 -8.43
N CYS A 244 -8.94 18.69 -7.20
CA CYS A 244 -10.32 18.52 -6.76
C CYS A 244 -11.32 19.41 -7.51
N GLY A 245 -10.90 20.62 -7.93
CA GLY A 245 -11.71 21.47 -8.79
C GLY A 245 -11.74 21.00 -10.25
N HIS A 246 -10.72 20.27 -10.70
CA HIS A 246 -10.57 19.82 -12.10
C HIS A 246 -11.15 18.43 -12.37
N VAL A 247 -11.13 17.53 -11.38
CA VAL A 247 -11.46 16.10 -11.56
C VAL A 247 -12.86 15.88 -12.15
N GLN A 248 -13.84 16.73 -11.81
CA GLN A 248 -15.18 16.64 -12.38
C GLN A 248 -15.17 16.88 -13.90
N LYS A 249 -14.44 17.89 -14.35
CA LYS A 249 -14.31 18.21 -15.79
C LYS A 249 -13.63 17.07 -16.55
N ALA A 250 -12.58 16.47 -15.97
CA ALA A 250 -11.93 15.29 -16.51
C ALA A 250 -12.89 14.10 -16.61
N GLN A 251 -13.68 13.82 -15.57
CA GLN A 251 -14.67 12.73 -15.57
C GLN A 251 -15.77 12.95 -16.62
N THR A 252 -16.31 14.18 -16.72
CA THR A 252 -17.30 14.52 -17.75
C THR A 252 -16.74 14.28 -19.16
N LEU A 253 -15.51 14.70 -19.42
CA LEU A 253 -14.86 14.47 -20.72
C LEU A 253 -14.71 12.97 -21.03
N VAL A 254 -14.29 12.15 -20.06
CA VAL A 254 -14.19 10.69 -20.25
C VAL A 254 -15.56 10.09 -20.58
N LEU A 255 -16.63 10.53 -19.90
CA LEU A 255 -17.99 10.08 -20.18
C LEU A 255 -18.49 10.51 -21.56
N GLU A 256 -18.18 11.74 -21.99
CA GLU A 256 -18.53 12.26 -23.31
C GLU A 256 -17.81 11.51 -24.43
N ILE A 257 -16.50 11.29 -24.29
CA ILE A 257 -15.70 10.48 -25.23
C ILE A 257 -16.30 9.08 -25.31
N THR A 258 -16.55 8.46 -24.15
CA THR A 258 -17.12 7.13 -24.07
C THR A 258 -18.52 7.09 -24.70
N LYS A 259 -19.32 8.13 -24.58
CA LYS A 259 -20.67 8.17 -25.20
C LYS A 259 -20.61 8.37 -26.71
N ASN A 260 -19.76 9.28 -27.18
CA ASN A 260 -19.84 9.81 -28.54
C ASN A 260 -18.89 9.10 -29.53
N ASP A 261 -17.82 8.47 -29.06
CA ASP A 261 -16.80 7.83 -29.89
C ASP A 261 -16.63 6.35 -29.53
N VAL A 262 -17.05 5.48 -30.44
CA VAL A 262 -17.02 4.01 -30.26
C VAL A 262 -15.59 3.48 -30.22
N GLU A 263 -14.69 4.04 -31.02
CA GLU A 263 -13.32 3.57 -31.13
C GLU A 263 -12.53 3.94 -29.87
N LYS A 264 -12.63 5.20 -29.43
CA LYS A 264 -12.03 5.66 -28.17
C LYS A 264 -12.59 4.92 -26.97
N ARG A 265 -13.90 4.67 -26.92
CA ARG A 265 -14.54 3.85 -25.87
C ARG A 265 -13.90 2.47 -25.76
N ASN A 266 -13.82 1.75 -26.88
CA ASN A 266 -13.30 0.39 -26.89
C ASN A 266 -11.85 0.36 -26.38
N LYS A 267 -11.06 1.39 -26.70
CA LYS A 267 -9.67 1.49 -26.23
C LYS A 267 -9.56 1.82 -24.74
N ILE A 268 -10.44 2.67 -24.21
CA ILE A 268 -10.53 2.92 -22.76
C ILE A 268 -10.91 1.63 -22.02
N GLN A 269 -11.88 0.86 -22.53
CA GLN A 269 -12.30 -0.42 -21.96
C GLN A 269 -11.22 -1.51 -22.06
N GLU A 270 -10.45 -1.53 -23.14
CA GLU A 270 -9.30 -2.43 -23.29
C GLU A 270 -8.22 -2.13 -22.24
N CYS A 271 -7.91 -0.85 -22.00
CA CYS A 271 -6.99 -0.43 -20.94
C CYS A 271 -7.50 -0.84 -19.55
N GLN A 272 -8.83 -0.76 -19.32
CA GLN A 272 -9.46 -1.23 -18.09
C GLN A 272 -9.30 -2.74 -17.90
N ALA A 273 -9.59 -3.53 -18.93
CA ALA A 273 -9.51 -5.00 -18.88
C ALA A 273 -8.08 -5.52 -18.67
N GLN A 274 -7.06 -4.75 -19.06
CA GLN A 274 -5.63 -5.09 -18.86
C GLN A 274 -5.13 -4.84 -17.42
N SER A 275 -5.99 -4.39 -16.50
CA SER A 275 -5.62 -4.21 -15.10
C SER A 275 -6.15 -5.35 -14.23
N ASP A 276 -5.28 -6.27 -13.83
CA ASP A 276 -5.63 -7.42 -12.98
C ASP A 276 -6.31 -6.99 -11.67
N ASN A 277 -5.85 -5.90 -11.06
CA ASN A 277 -6.37 -5.40 -9.78
C ASN A 277 -7.54 -4.40 -9.93
N TYR A 278 -7.79 -3.88 -11.15
CA TYR A 278 -8.73 -2.76 -11.36
C TYR A 278 -9.62 -2.87 -12.59
N SER A 279 -9.65 -4.03 -13.24
CA SER A 279 -10.61 -4.32 -14.32
C SER A 279 -12.06 -4.06 -13.90
N LYS A 280 -12.35 -4.14 -12.60
CA LYS A 280 -13.64 -3.80 -12.00
C LYS A 280 -13.96 -2.30 -11.88
N PHE A 281 -12.98 -1.41 -12.04
CA PHE A 281 -13.16 0.04 -11.88
C PHE A 281 -12.97 0.78 -13.20
N HIS A 282 -13.90 1.69 -13.50
CA HIS A 282 -13.83 2.57 -14.65
C HIS A 282 -12.80 3.68 -14.43
N LEU A 283 -12.24 4.21 -15.52
CA LEU A 283 -11.31 5.34 -15.46
C LEU A 283 -11.86 6.53 -14.65
N THR A 284 -13.16 6.81 -14.76
CA THR A 284 -13.82 7.86 -13.97
C THR A 284 -13.78 7.59 -12.46
N GLU A 285 -13.93 6.35 -12.04
CA GLU A 285 -13.87 5.94 -10.63
C GLU A 285 -12.44 6.04 -10.10
N LEU A 286 -11.45 5.61 -10.90
CA LEU A 286 -10.03 5.71 -10.58
C LEU A 286 -9.57 7.15 -10.37
N LEU A 287 -10.08 8.10 -11.16
CA LEU A 287 -9.80 9.53 -10.99
C LEU A 287 -10.31 10.08 -9.65
N THR A 288 -11.22 9.41 -8.93
CA THR A 288 -11.69 9.89 -7.61
C THR A 288 -10.71 9.56 -6.48
N VAL A 289 -9.86 8.55 -6.68
CA VAL A 289 -9.05 7.96 -5.61
C VAL A 289 -8.03 8.92 -5.00
N PRO A 290 -7.30 9.77 -5.77
CA PRO A 290 -6.37 10.71 -5.14
C PRO A 290 -7.06 11.63 -4.13
N MET A 291 -8.31 12.05 -4.39
CA MET A 291 -9.10 12.85 -3.46
C MET A 291 -9.44 12.07 -2.18
N GLN A 292 -9.75 10.78 -2.29
CA GLN A 292 -10.00 9.94 -1.12
C GLN A 292 -8.73 9.76 -0.28
N ARG A 293 -7.56 9.63 -0.92
CA ARG A 293 -6.29 9.42 -0.24
C ARG A 293 -5.88 10.63 0.62
N VAL A 294 -5.98 11.84 0.08
CA VAL A 294 -5.56 13.05 0.84
C VAL A 294 -6.40 13.27 2.09
N LEU A 295 -7.67 12.83 2.09
CA LEU A 295 -8.57 12.88 3.24
C LEU A 295 -8.29 11.80 4.29
N LYS A 296 -7.45 10.80 4.00
CA LYS A 296 -7.08 9.76 4.98
C LYS A 296 -5.87 10.14 5.83
N TYR A 297 -5.00 11.05 5.39
CA TYR A 297 -3.73 11.32 6.11
C TYR A 297 -3.94 11.83 7.54
N HIS A 298 -4.87 12.76 7.75
CA HIS A 298 -5.17 13.22 9.11
C HIS A 298 -5.82 12.13 9.97
N LEU A 299 -6.62 11.22 9.40
CA LEU A 299 -7.23 10.10 10.13
C LEU A 299 -6.17 9.10 10.59
N LEU A 300 -5.23 8.77 9.71
CA LEU A 300 -4.12 7.85 9.99
C LEU A 300 -3.18 8.46 11.05
N LEU A 301 -2.82 9.74 10.92
CA LEU A 301 -2.01 10.43 11.92
C LEU A 301 -2.73 10.55 13.27
N GLU A 302 -4.05 10.73 13.28
CA GLU A 302 -4.83 10.76 14.52
C GLU A 302 -4.80 9.41 15.25
N GLN A 303 -4.92 8.30 14.51
CA GLN A 303 -4.77 6.97 15.09
C GLN A 303 -3.35 6.74 15.59
N LEU A 304 -2.33 7.11 14.81
CA LEU A 304 -0.93 7.00 15.22
C LEU A 304 -0.65 7.79 16.50
N CYS A 305 -1.12 9.04 16.58
CA CYS A 305 -0.99 9.87 17.79
C CYS A 305 -1.69 9.23 19.00
N ARG A 306 -2.82 8.56 18.80
CA ARG A 306 -3.56 7.88 19.87
C ARG A 306 -2.83 6.64 20.40
N LEU A 307 -2.13 5.93 19.53
CA LEU A 307 -1.36 4.72 19.86
C LEU A 307 0.06 5.02 20.37
N THR A 308 0.51 6.27 20.27
CA THR A 308 1.83 6.70 20.74
C THR A 308 1.71 7.24 22.16
N ASP A 309 2.57 6.79 23.09
CA ASP A 309 2.59 7.30 24.47
C ASP A 309 2.85 8.80 24.55
N ASP A 310 2.31 9.47 25.58
CA ASP A 310 2.46 10.92 25.74
C ASP A 310 3.91 11.34 26.04
N ASP A 311 4.69 10.45 26.65
CA ASP A 311 6.12 10.66 26.93
C ASP A 311 7.04 10.30 25.75
N HIS A 312 6.47 9.82 24.63
CA HIS A 312 7.26 9.42 23.46
C HIS A 312 7.90 10.64 22.78
N PRO A 313 9.20 10.61 22.42
CA PRO A 313 9.92 11.77 21.87
C PRO A 313 9.33 12.32 20.56
N GLU A 314 8.70 11.48 19.74
CA GLU A 314 8.07 11.91 18.47
C GLU A 314 6.63 12.42 18.63
N LYS A 315 5.99 12.23 19.80
CA LYS A 315 4.57 12.59 20.01
C LYS A 315 4.27 14.07 19.69
N PRO A 316 5.08 15.07 20.13
CA PRO A 316 4.81 16.48 19.82
C PRO A 316 4.87 16.78 18.32
N GLU A 317 5.79 16.13 17.60
CA GLU A 317 5.97 16.34 16.17
C GLU A 317 4.85 15.67 15.36
N LEU A 318 4.40 14.49 15.78
CA LEU A 318 3.24 13.81 15.20
C LEU A 318 1.95 14.63 15.37
N LEU A 319 1.76 15.30 16.53
CA LEU A 319 0.64 16.22 16.73
C LEU A 319 0.72 17.44 15.81
N THR A 320 1.92 17.99 15.62
CA THR A 320 2.15 19.10 14.68
C THR A 320 1.84 18.67 13.23
N ALA A 321 2.25 17.47 12.84
CA ALA A 321 1.93 16.89 11.54
C ALA A 321 0.41 16.67 11.37
N LEU A 322 -0.27 16.17 12.41
CA LEU A 322 -1.72 15.95 12.41
C LEU A 322 -2.48 17.26 12.17
N ASP A 323 -2.13 18.32 12.91
CA ASP A 323 -2.77 19.63 12.75
C ASP A 323 -2.51 20.20 11.34
N GLY A 324 -1.28 20.08 10.84
CA GLY A 324 -0.95 20.49 9.47
C GLY A 324 -1.74 19.72 8.39
N MET A 325 -2.02 18.43 8.59
CA MET A 325 -2.83 17.65 7.65
C MET A 325 -4.34 17.96 7.76
N ARG A 326 -4.82 18.36 8.95
CA ARG A 326 -6.20 18.87 9.13
C ARG A 326 -6.38 20.22 8.44
N GLU A 327 -5.43 21.13 8.60
CA GLU A 327 -5.40 22.43 7.90
C GLU A 327 -5.33 22.25 6.37
N LEU A 328 -4.51 21.32 5.89
CA LEU A 328 -4.45 20.96 4.47
C LEU A 328 -5.83 20.53 3.93
N ALA A 329 -6.54 19.65 4.65
CA ALA A 329 -7.88 19.21 4.24
C ALA A 329 -8.89 20.36 4.20
N GLN A 330 -8.83 21.29 5.16
CA GLN A 330 -9.66 22.51 5.15
C GLN A 330 -9.32 23.41 3.96
N THR A 331 -8.03 23.63 3.70
CA THR A 331 -7.54 24.47 2.60
C THR A 331 -7.98 23.91 1.25
N ILE A 332 -7.86 22.60 1.03
CA ILE A 332 -8.34 21.95 -0.21
C ILE A 332 -9.85 22.17 -0.39
N ASN A 333 -10.63 22.06 0.68
CA ASN A 333 -12.07 22.31 0.63
C ASN A 333 -12.40 23.78 0.32
N GLU A 334 -11.64 24.73 0.85
CA GLU A 334 -11.78 26.16 0.54
C GLU A 334 -11.46 26.46 -0.92
N VAL A 335 -10.31 26.02 -1.42
CA VAL A 335 -9.92 26.19 -2.83
C VAL A 335 -10.98 25.60 -3.77
N LYS A 336 -11.52 24.43 -3.44
CA LYS A 336 -12.61 23.83 -4.23
C LYS A 336 -13.86 24.71 -4.23
N ARG A 337 -14.30 25.21 -3.07
CA ARG A 337 -15.46 26.12 -2.97
C ARG A 337 -15.25 27.39 -3.79
N ASP A 338 -14.05 27.95 -3.78
CA ASP A 338 -13.73 29.14 -4.56
C ASP A 338 -13.78 28.86 -6.06
N LEU A 339 -13.23 27.73 -6.52
CA LEU A 339 -13.30 27.31 -7.91
C LEU A 339 -14.73 27.05 -8.38
N ASP A 340 -15.56 26.41 -7.55
CA ASP A 340 -16.99 26.20 -7.83
C ASP A 340 -17.73 27.55 -7.96
N THR A 341 -17.37 28.51 -7.09
CA THR A 341 -17.93 29.87 -7.13
C THR A 341 -17.52 30.62 -8.40
N ILE A 342 -16.24 30.57 -8.78
CA ILE A 342 -15.73 31.18 -10.01
C ILE A 342 -16.44 30.59 -11.23
N SER A 343 -16.57 29.26 -11.31
CA SER A 343 -17.27 28.57 -12.40
C SER A 343 -18.74 29.00 -12.50
N ALA A 344 -19.43 29.17 -11.37
CA ALA A 344 -20.80 29.67 -11.36
C ALA A 344 -20.89 31.12 -11.89
N ILE A 345 -19.93 31.98 -11.52
CA ILE A 345 -19.85 33.36 -12.02
C ILE A 345 -19.62 33.36 -13.54
N ASP A 346 -18.69 32.56 -14.04
CA ASP A 346 -18.38 32.47 -15.48
C ASP A 346 -19.61 32.03 -16.29
N GLN A 347 -20.38 31.07 -15.78
CA GLN A 347 -21.62 30.62 -16.42
C GLN A 347 -22.68 31.73 -16.47
N ILE A 348 -22.80 32.53 -15.41
CA ILE A 348 -23.71 33.68 -15.38
C ILE A 348 -23.26 34.74 -16.40
N GLN A 349 -21.97 35.05 -16.43
CA GLN A 349 -21.40 36.01 -17.38
C GLN A 349 -21.60 35.56 -18.84
N ALA A 350 -21.37 34.29 -19.13
CA ALA A 350 -21.59 33.72 -20.47
C ALA A 350 -23.06 33.82 -20.90
N ARG A 351 -24.01 33.53 -19.99
CA ARG A 351 -25.44 33.69 -20.25
C ARG A 351 -25.81 35.16 -20.50
N TYR A 352 -25.25 36.08 -19.71
CA TYR A 352 -25.50 37.51 -19.88
C TYR A 352 -24.95 38.03 -21.22
N ALA A 353 -23.73 37.63 -21.59
CA ALA A 353 -23.13 37.95 -22.88
C ALA A 353 -23.99 37.42 -24.05
N HIS A 354 -24.47 36.17 -23.95
CA HIS A 354 -25.36 35.58 -24.95
C HIS A 354 -26.69 36.35 -25.08
N ILE A 355 -27.26 36.79 -23.96
CA ILE A 355 -28.47 37.63 -23.96
C ILE A 355 -28.19 38.96 -24.65
N LEU A 356 -27.09 39.65 -24.32
CA LEU A 356 -26.72 40.92 -24.95
C LEU A 356 -26.50 40.79 -26.46
N THR A 357 -25.82 39.73 -26.92
CA THR A 357 -25.65 39.48 -28.35
C THR A 357 -26.97 39.15 -29.05
N SER A 358 -27.86 38.42 -28.38
CA SER A 358 -29.19 38.07 -28.91
C SER A 358 -30.13 39.28 -28.96
N SER A 359 -30.09 40.14 -27.94
CA SER A 359 -30.87 41.39 -27.87
C SER A 359 -30.37 42.44 -28.86
N ASN A 360 -29.06 42.56 -29.07
CA ASN A 360 -28.52 43.44 -30.12
C ASN A 360 -28.86 42.93 -31.53
N ALA A 361 -28.91 41.60 -31.75
CA ALA A 361 -29.37 41.03 -33.01
C ALA A 361 -30.87 41.29 -33.28
N LEU A 362 -31.70 41.41 -32.23
CA LEU A 362 -33.13 41.76 -32.33
C LEU A 362 -33.38 43.27 -32.54
N LEU A 363 -32.45 44.13 -32.17
CA LEU A 363 -32.53 45.59 -32.35
C LEU A 363 -32.00 46.09 -33.70
N LEU A 364 -31.30 45.23 -34.45
CA LEU A 364 -30.73 45.50 -35.78
C LEU A 364 -31.59 44.96 -36.94
N CYS A 365 -32.69 44.26 -36.64
CA CYS A 365 -33.76 43.88 -37.57
C CYS A 365 -34.97 44.80 -37.37
#